data_AF-A0A7X7BLN9-F1
#
_entry.id   AF-A0A7X7BLN9-F1
#
_cell.length_a   1.000
_cell.length_b   1.000
_cell.length_c   1.000
_cell.angle_alpha   90.00
_cell.angle_beta   90.00
_cell.angle_gamma   90.00
#
_symmetry.space_group_name_H-M   'P 1'
#
loop_
_entity.id
_entity.type
_entity.pdbx_description
1 polymer ?
#
loop_
_entity_poly.entity_id
_entity_poly.type
_entity_poly.pdbx_seq_one_letter_code
_entity_poly.pdbx_strand_id
1 'polypeptide(L)'
;MEIRELRMNYGTQFRKLRKSPLDHLSPDTVIVSLEESEDEIFARMRQTTRNSIRRSYRSGLEFRLEGAAGLASWFPLYSETAQRKNFFYEDLPYFESLFASASRFSPSTGEPPSFFVLNAVKDGEVL
;
A
#
# COMPACT_ATOMS: atom_id res chain seq x y z
N MET A 1 -29.84 -17.61 -1.22
CA MET A 1 -28.40 -17.86 -1.48
C MET A 1 -27.97 -16.79 -2.45
N GLU A 2 -27.00 -15.94 -2.08
CA GLU A 2 -26.50 -14.92 -3.01
C GLU A 2 -25.93 -15.56 -4.29
N ILE A 3 -26.08 -14.88 -5.43
CA ILE A 3 -25.56 -15.33 -6.75
C ILE A 3 -24.05 -15.66 -6.68
N ARG A 4 -23.30 -14.95 -5.82
CA ARG A 4 -21.86 -15.16 -5.61
C ARG A 4 -21.56 -16.52 -5.00
N GLU A 5 -22.29 -16.92 -3.96
CA GLU A 5 -22.13 -18.25 -3.35
C GLU A 5 -22.57 -19.36 -4.29
N LEU A 6 -23.60 -19.12 -5.11
CA LEU A 6 -24.04 -20.08 -6.12
C LEU A 6 -22.93 -20.36 -7.15
N ARG A 7 -22.25 -19.32 -7.63
CA ARG A 7 -21.06 -19.44 -8.51
C ARG A 7 -19.92 -20.17 -7.82
N MET A 8 -19.60 -19.80 -6.58
CA MET A 8 -18.47 -20.38 -5.83
C MET A 8 -18.70 -21.86 -5.48
N ASN A 9 -19.94 -22.27 -5.26
CA ASN A 9 -20.30 -23.65 -4.94
C ASN A 9 -20.61 -24.51 -6.18
N TYR A 10 -20.54 -23.94 -7.40
CA TYR A 10 -20.81 -24.70 -8.62
C TYR A 10 -19.79 -25.84 -8.78
N GLY A 11 -20.28 -27.06 -9.02
CA GLY A 11 -19.44 -28.26 -9.13
C GLY A 11 -18.91 -28.84 -7.82
N THR A 12 -19.21 -28.25 -6.66
CA THR A 12 -18.82 -28.81 -5.35
C THR A 12 -19.83 -29.86 -4.87
N GLN A 13 -19.36 -30.95 -4.25
CA GLN A 13 -20.20 -32.05 -3.77
C GLN A 13 -21.18 -31.62 -2.66
N PHE A 14 -20.73 -30.76 -1.74
CA PHE A 14 -21.50 -30.41 -0.53
C PHE A 14 -22.07 -28.99 -0.52
N ARG A 15 -21.64 -28.10 -1.43
CA ARG A 15 -22.10 -26.70 -1.53
C ARG A 15 -22.06 -25.90 -0.20
N LYS A 16 -21.01 -26.11 0.60
CA LYS A 16 -20.83 -25.51 1.93
C LYS A 16 -19.89 -24.30 1.98
N LEU A 17 -19.37 -23.86 0.84
CA LEU A 17 -18.48 -22.69 0.80
C LEU A 17 -19.28 -21.42 1.05
N ARG A 18 -18.86 -20.61 2.02
CA ARG A 18 -19.43 -19.30 2.32
C ARG A 18 -18.50 -18.22 1.81
N LYS A 19 -19.06 -17.24 1.12
CA LYS A 19 -18.26 -16.10 0.65
C LYS A 19 -17.93 -15.23 1.85
N SER A 20 -16.67 -14.82 1.97
CA SER A 20 -16.28 -13.80 2.96
C SER A 20 -17.15 -12.55 2.79
N PRO A 21 -17.61 -11.92 3.88
CA PRO A 21 -18.37 -10.67 3.79
C PRO A 21 -17.57 -9.52 3.17
N LEU A 22 -16.23 -9.64 3.18
CA LEU A 22 -15.31 -8.64 2.62
C LEU A 22 -14.29 -9.29 1.67
N ASP A 23 -13.93 -8.55 0.64
CA ASP A 23 -12.81 -8.84 -0.25
C ASP A 23 -11.61 -7.99 0.19
N HIS A 24 -10.56 -8.62 0.71
CA HIS A 24 -9.35 -7.92 1.17
C HIS A 24 -8.40 -7.56 0.02
N LEU A 25 -8.57 -8.16 -1.15
CA LEU A 25 -7.72 -7.93 -2.32
C LEU A 25 -8.41 -6.97 -3.28
N SER A 26 -7.64 -6.00 -3.79
CA SER A 26 -8.11 -5.13 -4.86
C SER A 26 -8.33 -5.98 -6.12
N PRO A 27 -9.52 -5.92 -6.75
CA PRO A 27 -9.76 -6.64 -8.00
C PRO A 27 -8.93 -6.08 -9.16
N ASP A 28 -8.61 -4.79 -9.10
CA ASP A 28 -7.79 -4.09 -10.09
C ASP A 28 -6.40 -3.84 -9.51
N THR A 29 -5.37 -4.32 -10.21
CA THR A 29 -3.97 -4.12 -9.85
C THR A 29 -3.25 -3.43 -11.00
N VAL A 30 -2.53 -2.34 -10.71
CA VAL A 30 -1.66 -1.67 -11.69
C VAL A 30 -0.24 -2.16 -11.46
N ILE A 31 0.36 -2.76 -12.50
CA ILE A 31 1.73 -3.26 -12.46
C ILE A 31 2.60 -2.30 -13.27
N VAL A 32 3.71 -1.86 -12.68
CA VAL A 32 4.75 -1.09 -13.35
C VAL A 32 5.99 -1.97 -13.49
N SER A 33 6.42 -2.24 -14.73
CA SER A 33 7.69 -2.91 -14.98
C SER A 33 8.84 -2.00 -14.56
N LEU A 34 9.82 -2.57 -13.87
CA LEU A 34 11.08 -1.92 -13.47
C LEU A 34 12.27 -2.44 -14.30
N GLU A 35 12.01 -3.14 -15.41
CA GLU A 35 13.05 -3.69 -16.28
C GLU A 35 13.74 -2.60 -17.10
N GLU A 36 13.01 -1.54 -17.47
CA GLU A 36 13.54 -0.42 -18.25
C GLU A 36 14.13 0.67 -17.35
N SER A 37 14.84 1.63 -17.96
CA SER A 37 15.40 2.77 -17.23
C SER A 37 14.31 3.67 -16.64
N GLU A 38 14.65 4.42 -15.59
CA GLU A 38 13.74 5.39 -14.95
C GLU A 38 13.15 6.40 -15.95
N ASP A 39 13.97 6.89 -16.89
CA ASP A 39 13.54 7.82 -17.93
C ASP A 39 12.52 7.20 -18.88
N GLU A 40 12.70 5.92 -19.25
CA GLU A 40 11.76 5.19 -20.11
C GLU A 40 10.44 4.91 -19.37
N ILE A 41 10.51 4.48 -18.11
CA ILE A 41 9.33 4.29 -17.25
C ILE A 41 8.56 5.61 -17.14
N PHE A 42 9.27 6.70 -16.85
CA PHE A 42 8.70 8.03 -16.73
C PHE A 42 8.07 8.51 -18.04
N ALA A 43 8.73 8.27 -19.18
CA ALA A 43 8.23 8.65 -20.50
C ALA A 43 6.92 7.91 -20.88
N ARG A 44 6.72 6.67 -20.42
CA ARG A 44 5.47 5.91 -20.69
C ARG A 44 4.27 6.35 -19.85
N MET A 45 4.49 7.03 -18.72
CA MET A 45 3.39 7.49 -17.86
C MET A 45 2.46 8.48 -18.58
N ARG A 46 1.19 8.58 -18.17
CA ARG A 46 0.27 9.60 -18.72
C ARG A 46 0.83 11.00 -18.52
N GLN A 47 0.53 11.92 -19.46
CA GLN A 47 1.01 13.31 -19.40
C GLN A 47 0.66 14.00 -18.07
N THR A 48 -0.53 13.73 -17.52
CA THR A 48 -0.97 14.25 -16.21
C THR A 48 -0.07 13.78 -15.09
N THR A 49 0.28 12.49 -15.06
CA THR A 49 1.22 11.89 -14.10
C THR A 49 2.60 12.52 -14.22
N ARG A 50 3.15 12.60 -15.45
CA ARG A 50 4.46 13.23 -15.70
C ARG A 50 4.51 14.68 -15.20
N ASN A 51 3.44 15.44 -15.44
CA ASN A 51 3.35 16.83 -15.01
C ASN A 51 3.24 16.97 -13.49
N SER A 52 2.50 16.08 -12.82
CA SER A 52 2.43 16.05 -11.36
C SER A 52 3.79 15.76 -10.73
N ILE A 53 4.51 14.75 -11.23
CA ILE A 53 5.86 14.41 -10.75
C ILE A 53 6.82 15.61 -10.95
N ARG A 54 6.86 16.20 -12.14
CA ARG A 54 7.68 17.41 -12.41
C ARG A 54 7.32 18.60 -11.51
N ARG A 55 6.04 18.73 -11.13
CA ARG A 55 5.60 19.77 -10.20
C ARG A 55 6.10 19.47 -8.78
N SER A 56 6.03 18.21 -8.33
CA SER A 56 6.55 17.80 -7.03
C SER A 56 8.04 18.05 -6.87
N TYR A 57 8.85 17.80 -7.92
CA TYR A 57 10.27 18.13 -7.88
C TYR A 57 10.57 19.63 -7.79
N ARG A 58 9.69 20.47 -8.37
CA ARG A 58 9.86 21.93 -8.34
C ARG A 58 9.29 22.58 -7.08
N SER A 59 8.52 21.85 -6.26
CA SER A 59 7.87 22.42 -5.08
C SER A 59 8.75 22.45 -3.83
N GLY A 60 10.04 22.09 -3.94
CA GLY A 60 10.97 22.07 -2.81
C GLY A 60 10.67 20.94 -1.81
N LEU A 61 10.10 19.83 -2.29
CA LEU A 61 9.83 18.66 -1.46
C LEU A 61 11.11 17.86 -1.23
N GLU A 62 11.31 17.45 0.01
CA GLU A 62 12.30 16.45 0.38
C GLU A 62 11.58 15.12 0.66
N PHE A 63 12.12 14.01 0.17
CA PHE A 63 11.60 12.69 0.48
C PHE A 63 12.53 12.00 1.48
N ARG A 64 11.97 11.51 2.58
CA ARG A 64 12.71 10.81 3.65
C ARG A 64 12.22 9.39 3.78
N LEU A 65 13.16 8.45 3.74
CA LEU A 65 12.91 7.04 3.98
C LEU A 65 13.25 6.74 5.44
N GLU A 66 12.24 6.35 6.20
CA GLU A 66 12.33 6.14 7.64
C GLU A 66 11.92 4.72 8.01
N GLY A 67 12.50 4.17 9.08
CA GLY A 67 12.06 2.91 9.66
C GLY A 67 10.80 3.08 10.53
N ALA A 68 10.64 2.24 11.53
CA ALA A 68 9.49 2.30 12.45
C ALA A 68 9.31 3.67 13.14
N ALA A 69 10.39 4.44 13.33
CA ALA A 69 10.32 5.79 13.89
C ALA A 69 9.46 6.76 13.06
N GLY A 70 9.36 6.55 11.74
CA GLY A 70 8.54 7.36 10.84
C GLY A 70 7.03 7.07 10.95
N LEU A 71 6.62 6.02 11.68
CA LEU A 71 5.20 5.74 11.88
C LEU A 71 4.49 6.85 12.66
N ALA A 72 5.19 7.50 13.59
CA ALA A 72 4.62 8.57 14.41
C ALA A 72 4.20 9.79 13.56
N SER A 73 4.95 10.11 12.50
CA SER A 73 4.63 11.21 11.58
C SER A 73 3.65 10.78 10.48
N TRP A 74 3.76 9.54 10.00
CA TRP A 74 2.92 9.02 8.92
C TRP A 74 1.49 8.66 9.34
N PHE A 75 1.31 8.08 10.53
CA PHE A 75 0.02 7.54 10.96
C PHE A 75 -1.10 8.59 11.07
N PRO A 76 -0.87 9.82 11.57
CA PRO A 76 -1.87 10.88 11.54
C PRO A 76 -2.40 11.16 10.12
N LEU A 77 -1.52 11.24 9.13
CA LEU A 77 -1.88 11.50 7.73
C LEU A 77 -2.66 10.33 7.10
N TYR A 78 -2.25 9.11 7.41
CA TYR A 78 -2.95 7.88 7.00
C TYR A 78 -4.37 7.84 7.55
N SER A 79 -4.53 8.02 8.87
CA SER A 79 -5.83 7.99 9.54
C SER A 79 -6.75 9.14 9.09
N GLU A 80 -6.23 10.37 8.94
CA GLU A 80 -6.99 11.50 8.41
C GLU A 80 -7.45 11.22 6.97
N THR A 81 -6.58 10.66 6.14
CA THR A 81 -6.92 10.31 4.74
C THR A 81 -8.03 9.27 4.70
N ALA A 82 -7.96 8.24 5.53
CA ALA A 82 -8.98 7.20 5.61
C ALA A 82 -10.32 7.74 6.09
N GLN A 83 -10.32 8.59 7.13
CA GLN A 83 -11.53 9.27 7.61
C GLN A 83 -12.14 10.17 6.53
N ARG A 84 -11.32 11.01 5.88
CA ARG A 84 -11.77 11.92 4.81
C ARG A 84 -12.35 11.19 3.61
N LYS A 85 -11.81 10.02 3.28
CA LYS A 85 -12.25 9.19 2.14
C LYS A 85 -13.27 8.13 2.54
N ASN A 86 -13.60 8.02 3.83
CA ASN A 86 -14.53 7.07 4.39
C ASN A 86 -14.23 5.61 4.00
N PHE A 87 -12.97 5.18 4.19
CA PHE A 87 -12.58 3.77 4.04
C PHE A 87 -12.01 3.21 5.34
N PHE A 88 -12.07 1.88 5.49
CA PHE A 88 -11.54 1.17 6.64
C PHE A 88 -10.02 1.32 6.75
N TYR A 89 -9.52 1.59 7.94
CA TYR A 89 -8.08 1.69 8.21
C TYR A 89 -7.72 1.00 9.52
N GLU A 90 -6.48 0.54 9.61
CA GLU A 90 -5.95 -0.13 10.80
C GLU A 90 -5.42 0.89 11.82
N ASP A 91 -5.38 0.50 13.09
CA ASP A 91 -4.78 1.33 14.15
C ASP A 91 -3.24 1.23 14.16
N LEU A 92 -2.58 2.21 14.78
CA LEU A 92 -1.12 2.28 14.86
C LEU A 92 -0.45 0.98 15.32
N PRO A 93 -0.96 0.25 16.34
CA PRO A 93 -0.34 -1.00 16.82
C PRO A 93 -0.24 -2.10 15.75
N TYR A 94 -1.11 -2.09 14.74
CA TYR A 94 -1.01 -3.01 13.61
C TYR A 94 0.30 -2.78 12.85
N PHE A 95 0.62 -1.54 12.54
CA PHE A 95 1.84 -1.18 11.81
C PHE A 95 3.09 -1.38 12.67
N GLU A 96 3.03 -1.08 13.96
CA GLU A 96 4.14 -1.39 14.90
C GLU A 96 4.43 -2.89 14.91
N SER A 97 3.39 -3.72 14.96
CA SER A 97 3.50 -5.18 14.89
C SER A 97 4.05 -5.65 13.53
N LEU A 98 3.67 -4.99 12.44
CA LEU A 98 4.17 -5.27 11.09
C LEU A 98 5.68 -5.01 11.00
N PHE A 99 6.14 -3.85 11.46
CA PHE A 99 7.58 -3.52 11.51
C PHE A 99 8.35 -4.49 12.41
N ALA A 100 7.77 -4.88 13.56
CA ALA A 100 8.36 -5.87 14.46
C ALA A 100 8.35 -7.30 13.89
N SER A 101 7.51 -7.60 12.89
CA SER A 101 7.43 -8.94 12.29
C SER A 101 8.67 -9.28 11.45
N ALA A 102 9.34 -8.28 10.87
CA ALA A 102 10.56 -8.47 10.09
C ALA A 102 11.67 -9.16 10.91
N SER A 103 11.78 -8.85 12.21
CA SER A 103 12.76 -9.49 13.11
C SER A 103 12.38 -10.90 13.53
N ARG A 104 11.14 -11.33 13.30
CA ARG A 104 10.63 -12.67 13.63
C ARG A 104 10.71 -13.63 12.45
N PHE A 105 11.18 -13.18 11.30
CA PHE A 105 11.26 -13.97 10.09
C PHE A 105 12.32 -15.07 10.22
N SER A 106 11.95 -16.32 9.92
CA SER A 106 12.89 -17.45 9.93
C SER A 106 13.64 -17.53 8.60
N PRO A 107 14.99 -17.68 8.61
CA PRO A 107 15.81 -17.83 7.39
C PRO A 107 15.40 -19.01 6.49
N SER A 108 14.67 -19.99 7.02
CA SER A 108 14.15 -21.13 6.24
C SER A 108 13.09 -20.75 5.21
N THR A 109 12.64 -19.49 5.19
CA THR A 109 11.46 -19.02 4.42
C THR A 109 11.82 -18.00 3.33
N GLY A 110 13.09 -17.63 3.17
CA GLY A 110 13.56 -16.64 2.18
C GLY A 110 14.29 -15.45 2.80
N GLU A 111 14.27 -14.31 2.11
CA GLU A 111 14.77 -13.04 2.64
C GLU A 111 13.72 -12.40 3.57
N PRO A 112 14.14 -11.79 4.69
CA PRO A 112 13.22 -11.11 5.58
C PRO A 112 12.59 -9.90 4.87
N PRO A 113 11.30 -9.63 5.11
CA PRO A 113 10.67 -8.44 4.54
C PRO A 113 11.30 -7.18 5.11
N SER A 114 11.54 -6.20 4.24
CA SER A 114 12.00 -4.87 4.62
C SER A 114 10.84 -3.89 4.58
N PHE A 115 10.56 -3.24 5.71
CA PHE A 115 9.51 -2.23 5.83
C PHE A 115 10.13 -0.85 6.02
N PHE A 116 9.59 0.14 5.32
CA PHE A 116 9.95 1.54 5.45
C PHE A 116 8.73 2.42 5.25
N VAL A 117 8.78 3.60 5.85
CA VAL A 117 7.84 4.69 5.63
C VAL A 117 8.53 5.71 4.73
N LEU A 118 7.83 6.16 3.68
CA LEU A 118 8.30 7.23 2.82
C LEU A 118 7.49 8.50 3.11
N ASN A 119 8.15 9.50 3.68
CA ASN A 119 7.55 10.78 4.05
C ASN A 119 7.98 11.88 3.07
N ALA A 120 7.02 12.69 2.62
CA ALA A 120 7.29 13.93 1.90
C ALA A 120 7.33 15.09 2.90
N VAL A 121 8.42 15.85 2.92
CA VAL A 121 8.67 16.95 3.84
C VAL A 121 8.75 18.25 3.06
N LYS A 122 8.10 19.29 3.58
CA LYS A 122 8.22 20.65 3.08
C LYS A 122 8.35 21.62 4.24
N ASP A 123 9.35 22.50 4.17
CA ASP A 123 9.58 23.51 5.22
C ASP A 123 9.72 22.93 6.64
N GLY A 124 10.14 21.66 6.76
CA GLY A 124 10.31 20.95 8.03
C GLY A 124 9.10 20.14 8.50
N GLU A 125 7.96 20.24 7.82
CA GLU A 125 6.73 19.52 8.15
C GLU A 125 6.45 18.36 7.18
N VAL A 126 5.93 17.25 7.69
CA VAL A 126 5.47 16.12 6.87
C VAL A 126 4.12 16.47 6.27
N LEU A 127 3.98 16.25 4.96
CA LEU A 127 2.77 16.53 4.17
C LEU A 127 1.86 15.32 3.97
#